data_AF-A0A4Q6FFL7-F1
#
_entry.id   AF-A0A4Q6FFL7-F1
#
_cell.length_a   1.000
_cell.length_b   1.000
_cell.length_c   1.000
_cell.angle_alpha   90.00
_cell.angle_beta   90.00
_cell.angle_gamma   90.00
#
_symmetry.space_group_name_H-M   'P 1'
#
loop_
_entity.id
_entity.type
_entity.pdbx_description
1 polymer ?
#
loop_
_entity_poly.entity_id
_entity_poly.type
_entity_poly.pdbx_seq_one_letter_code
_entity_poly.pdbx_strand_id
1 'polypeptide(L)'
;MQEPHVDTSLSKPILPSASYAQSIEQENNSTDLDKGFHSYIVVLNEKSGSADCPTLQGFIEERAKELNKTVHFIHLKKGMDLETELKDAAELVDAEVYVGAGGDGTLAAVAGSARLHNKVFAGIPCGTANVFAKEHNIPKDAKAAAELALTSTQVSPVDILDVEGRTFLCHISIGTYSWITVHTNHELKRKYGRIAYMFNAIKLMMKERIFRFDITIDGKKIQRKASTIMVTNAGSMGMTMMRWGENIATDDGIAEICIFKARTFGHYFT
;
A
#
# COMPACT_ATOMS: atom_id res chain seq x y z
N MET A 1 -16.02 -9.72 -21.21
CA MET A 1 -15.67 -8.87 -20.06
C MET A 1 -14.94 -7.67 -20.66
N GLN A 2 -15.59 -6.52 -20.82
CA GLN A 2 -14.89 -5.33 -21.32
C GLN A 2 -14.20 -4.66 -20.13
N GLU A 3 -12.92 -4.39 -20.28
CA GLU A 3 -12.07 -3.79 -19.25
C GLU A 3 -12.58 -2.39 -18.86
N PRO A 4 -12.35 -1.96 -17.61
CA PRO A 4 -12.58 -0.58 -17.25
C PRO A 4 -11.79 0.34 -18.18
N HIS A 5 -12.42 1.43 -18.64
CA HIS A 5 -11.71 2.43 -19.46
C HIS A 5 -10.71 3.16 -18.58
N VAL A 6 -9.46 2.69 -18.57
CA VAL A 6 -8.32 3.40 -17.99
C VAL A 6 -7.88 4.47 -18.98
N ASP A 7 -7.92 5.74 -18.56
CA ASP A 7 -7.41 6.83 -19.37
C ASP A 7 -5.99 7.18 -18.88
N THR A 8 -5.00 6.45 -19.38
CA THR A 8 -3.57 6.68 -19.07
C THR A 8 -2.98 7.87 -19.83
N SER A 9 -3.72 8.48 -20.77
CA SER A 9 -3.22 9.59 -21.60
C SER A 9 -3.14 10.93 -20.85
N LEU A 10 -3.69 10.98 -19.63
CA LEU A 10 -3.88 12.22 -18.89
C LEU A 10 -2.76 12.53 -17.90
N SER A 11 -1.99 11.53 -17.47
CA SER A 11 -0.89 11.68 -16.52
C SER A 11 0.46 11.75 -17.22
N LYS A 12 1.37 12.56 -16.69
CA LYS A 12 2.78 12.61 -17.09
C LYS A 12 3.66 12.03 -15.98
N PRO A 13 4.84 11.48 -16.32
CA PRO A 13 5.83 11.12 -15.32
C PRO A 13 6.19 12.32 -14.46
N ILE A 14 6.03 12.18 -13.16
CA ILE A 14 6.62 13.05 -12.16
C ILE A 14 8.05 12.56 -11.99
N LEU A 15 9.00 13.25 -12.63
CA LEU A 15 10.41 12.95 -12.41
C LEU A 15 10.75 13.21 -10.94
N PRO A 16 11.48 12.30 -10.27
CA PRO A 16 11.97 12.55 -8.93
C PRO A 16 12.75 13.87 -8.91
N SER A 17 12.65 14.62 -7.81
CA SER A 17 13.42 15.86 -7.68
C SER A 17 14.91 15.56 -7.88
N ALA A 18 15.67 16.47 -8.51
CA ALA A 18 17.09 16.25 -8.79
C ALA A 18 17.89 15.90 -7.51
N SER A 19 17.48 16.43 -6.36
CA SER A 19 18.04 16.10 -5.04
C SER A 19 17.76 14.66 -4.59
N TYR A 20 16.58 14.12 -4.92
CA TYR A 20 16.17 12.75 -4.56
C TYR A 20 16.75 11.71 -5.54
N ALA A 21 16.82 12.05 -6.83
CA ALA A 21 17.51 11.22 -7.81
C ALA A 21 19.01 11.09 -7.48
N GLN A 22 19.65 12.19 -7.05
CA GLN A 22 21.03 12.18 -6.59
C GLN A 22 21.23 11.40 -5.28
N SER A 23 20.27 11.41 -4.35
CA SER A 23 20.37 10.61 -3.12
C SER A 23 20.23 9.11 -3.41
N ILE A 24 19.35 8.70 -4.32
CA ILE A 24 19.24 7.30 -4.76
C ILE A 24 20.50 6.86 -5.52
N GLU A 25 21.05 7.69 -6.42
CA GLU A 25 22.29 7.36 -7.14
C GLU A 25 23.51 7.32 -6.21
N GLN A 26 23.56 8.15 -5.16
CA GLN A 26 24.62 8.12 -4.15
C GLN A 26 24.47 6.94 -3.17
N GLU A 27 23.25 6.58 -2.76
CA GLU A 27 22.99 5.40 -1.92
C GLU A 27 23.26 4.09 -2.68
N ASN A 28 22.86 4.00 -3.96
CA ASN A 28 23.16 2.84 -4.82
C ASN A 28 24.65 2.70 -5.16
N ASN A 29 25.42 3.80 -5.15
CA ASN A 29 26.89 3.78 -5.27
C ASN A 29 27.62 3.72 -3.93
N SER A 30 26.90 3.72 -2.80
CA SER A 30 27.50 3.61 -1.48
C SER A 30 27.84 2.14 -1.19
N THR A 31 29.08 1.88 -0.80
CA THR A 31 29.60 0.58 -0.36
C THR A 31 28.94 0.04 0.93
N ASP A 32 27.89 0.68 1.45
CA ASP A 32 27.22 0.31 2.69
C ASP A 32 26.01 -0.62 2.49
N LEU A 33 25.34 -0.60 1.33
CA LEU A 33 24.29 -1.60 1.02
C LEU A 33 24.86 -3.02 0.90
N ASP A 34 26.13 -3.15 0.51
CA ASP A 34 26.86 -4.43 0.44
C ASP A 34 27.11 -5.08 1.81
N LYS A 35 27.02 -4.30 2.90
CA LYS A 35 27.17 -4.81 4.28
C LYS A 35 25.84 -5.27 4.91
N GLY A 36 24.71 -4.96 4.26
CA GLY A 36 23.37 -5.22 4.76
C GLY A 36 22.95 -4.34 5.94
N PHE A 37 21.65 -4.32 6.24
CA PHE A 37 21.09 -3.50 7.32
C PHE A 37 21.23 -4.17 8.68
N HIS A 38 21.51 -3.38 9.73
CA HIS A 38 21.78 -3.88 11.08
C HIS A 38 20.74 -3.44 12.12
N SER A 39 19.99 -2.39 11.85
CA SER A 39 19.05 -1.77 12.79
C SER A 39 17.64 -1.63 12.21
N TYR A 40 16.65 -2.08 12.97
CA TYR A 40 15.27 -2.23 12.53
C TYR A 40 14.29 -1.64 13.54
N ILE A 41 13.27 -0.94 13.07
CA ILE A 41 12.03 -0.71 13.80
C ILE A 41 10.97 -1.64 13.20
N VAL A 42 10.26 -2.38 14.05
CA VAL A 42 9.18 -3.29 13.63
C VAL A 42 7.87 -2.85 14.27
N VAL A 43 6.94 -2.41 13.45
CA VAL A 43 5.59 -2.04 13.88
C VAL A 43 4.65 -3.22 13.75
N LEU A 44 4.26 -3.80 14.88
CA LEU A 44 3.33 -4.91 14.98
C LEU A 44 1.91 -4.38 15.22
N ASN A 45 1.03 -4.52 14.22
CA ASN A 45 -0.37 -4.11 14.36
C ASN A 45 -1.25 -5.26 14.87
N GLU A 46 -1.50 -5.26 16.18
CA GLU A 46 -2.32 -6.26 16.88
C GLU A 46 -3.80 -6.29 16.41
N LYS A 47 -4.26 -5.27 15.67
CA LYS A 47 -5.61 -5.24 15.08
C LYS A 47 -5.69 -6.06 13.77
N SER A 48 -4.56 -6.41 13.16
CA SER A 48 -4.53 -7.06 11.84
C SER A 48 -4.81 -8.56 11.96
N GLY A 49 -5.96 -8.97 11.43
CA GLY A 49 -6.61 -10.24 11.79
C GLY A 49 -6.02 -11.55 11.27
N SER A 50 -4.78 -11.60 10.75
CA SER A 50 -4.18 -12.87 10.29
C SER A 50 -2.80 -13.20 10.84
N ALA A 51 -2.13 -12.30 11.59
CA ALA A 51 -0.86 -12.64 12.22
C ALA A 51 -1.01 -12.82 13.72
N ASP A 52 -0.56 -13.98 14.20
CA ASP A 52 -0.28 -14.20 15.61
C ASP A 52 0.96 -13.36 15.98
N CYS A 53 0.72 -12.15 16.50
CA CYS A 53 1.77 -11.16 16.78
C CYS A 53 2.84 -11.69 17.75
N PRO A 54 2.50 -12.36 18.87
CA PRO A 54 3.50 -13.03 19.72
C PRO A 54 4.40 -14.01 18.96
N THR A 55 3.81 -14.89 18.14
CA THR A 55 4.57 -15.88 17.37
C THR A 55 5.47 -15.23 16.30
N LEU A 56 5.00 -14.14 15.67
CA LEU A 56 5.79 -13.39 14.69
C LEU A 56 6.94 -12.63 15.36
N GLN A 57 6.69 -11.98 16.49
CA GLN A 57 7.72 -11.26 17.24
C GLN A 57 8.83 -12.21 17.69
N GLY A 58 8.48 -13.35 18.30
CA GLY A 58 9.48 -14.32 18.75
C GLY A 58 10.35 -14.84 17.60
N PHE A 59 9.75 -15.06 16.43
CA PHE A 59 10.50 -15.42 15.21
C PHE A 59 11.48 -14.32 14.78
N ILE A 60 11.04 -13.06 14.76
CA ILE A 60 11.88 -11.91 14.39
C ILE A 60 13.03 -11.74 15.40
N GLU A 61 12.75 -11.86 16.70
CA GLU A 61 13.76 -11.76 17.77
C GLU A 61 14.84 -12.85 17.63
N GLU A 62 14.42 -14.10 17.42
CA GLU A 62 15.33 -15.23 17.21
C GLU A 62 16.21 -15.00 15.99
N ARG A 63 15.60 -14.68 14.83
CA ARG A 63 16.38 -14.43 13.61
C ARG A 63 17.30 -13.24 13.73
N ALA A 64 16.84 -12.14 14.33
CA ALA A 64 17.67 -10.95 14.48
C ALA A 64 18.89 -11.23 15.34
N LYS A 65 18.73 -12.00 16.43
CA LYS A 65 19.86 -12.44 17.25
C LYS A 65 20.85 -13.29 16.46
N GLU A 66 20.36 -14.23 15.66
CA GLU A 66 21.20 -15.09 14.82
C GLU A 66 21.91 -14.32 13.69
N LEU A 67 21.32 -13.22 13.21
CA LEU A 67 21.91 -12.31 12.22
C LEU A 67 22.75 -11.19 12.85
N ASN A 68 22.84 -11.12 14.18
CA ASN A 68 23.47 -10.01 14.91
C ASN A 68 22.88 -8.63 14.53
N LYS A 69 21.55 -8.55 14.47
CA LYS A 69 20.76 -7.35 14.14
C LYS A 69 20.02 -6.84 15.37
N THR A 70 19.84 -5.53 15.44
CA THR A 70 19.07 -4.85 16.50
C THR A 70 17.67 -4.57 16.02
N VAL A 71 16.67 -4.90 16.83
CA VAL A 71 15.25 -4.69 16.49
C VAL A 71 14.54 -3.99 17.64
N HIS A 72 13.81 -2.94 17.32
CA HIS A 72 12.93 -2.23 18.25
C HIS A 72 11.47 -2.45 17.84
N PHE A 73 10.65 -2.96 18.76
CA PHE A 73 9.24 -3.27 18.49
C PHE A 73 8.30 -2.17 18.95
N ILE A 74 7.37 -1.80 18.07
CA ILE A 74 6.24 -0.92 18.37
C ILE A 74 4.96 -1.73 18.25
N HIS A 75 4.18 -1.77 19.33
CA HIS A 75 2.91 -2.49 19.36
C HIS A 75 1.75 -1.53 19.15
N LEU A 76 1.13 -1.57 17.96
CA LEU A 76 -0.03 -0.73 17.68
C LEU A 76 -1.31 -1.36 18.24
N LYS A 77 -1.73 -0.88 19.41
CA LYS A 77 -2.94 -1.35 20.12
C LYS A 77 -4.17 -0.51 19.79
N LYS A 78 -5.33 -0.95 20.28
CA LYS A 78 -6.59 -0.19 20.15
C LYS A 78 -6.48 1.16 20.87
N GLY A 79 -6.89 2.23 20.20
CA GLY A 79 -6.83 3.60 20.73
C GLY A 79 -5.52 4.34 20.46
N MET A 80 -4.47 3.65 20.01
CA MET A 80 -3.21 4.28 19.61
C MET A 80 -3.30 4.83 18.18
N ASP A 81 -2.67 5.98 17.98
CA ASP A 81 -2.52 6.65 16.69
C ASP A 81 -1.19 6.25 16.04
N LEU A 82 -1.26 5.61 14.89
CA LEU A 82 -0.07 5.02 14.26
C LEU A 82 0.95 6.07 13.82
N GLU A 83 0.50 7.24 13.38
CA GLU A 83 1.39 8.31 12.91
C GLU A 83 2.18 8.90 14.09
N THR A 84 1.52 9.10 15.23
CA THR A 84 2.17 9.56 16.47
C THR A 84 3.22 8.57 16.97
N GLU A 85 2.87 7.28 17.06
CA GLU A 85 3.80 6.25 17.56
C GLU A 85 5.03 6.08 16.66
N LEU A 86 4.83 6.18 15.33
CA LEU A 86 5.92 6.12 14.36
C LEU A 86 6.85 7.33 14.47
N LYS A 87 6.30 8.51 14.74
CA LYS A 87 7.09 9.72 14.96
C LYS A 87 7.94 9.60 16.22
N ASP A 88 7.32 9.24 17.34
CA ASP A 88 8.00 9.12 18.62
C ASP A 88 9.14 8.08 18.56
N ALA A 89 8.90 6.95 17.88
CA ALA A 89 9.93 5.93 17.72
C ALA A 89 11.09 6.36 16.80
N ALA A 90 10.79 7.10 15.73
CA ALA A 90 11.83 7.63 14.83
C ALA A 90 12.73 8.67 15.52
N GLU A 91 12.19 9.42 16.49
CA GLU A 91 12.97 10.36 17.31
C GLU A 91 13.86 9.65 18.35
N LEU A 92 13.47 8.45 18.80
CA LEU A 92 14.16 7.71 19.85
C LEU A 92 15.17 6.67 19.34
N VAL A 93 14.94 6.13 18.13
CA VAL A 93 15.72 5.03 17.56
C VAL A 93 16.09 5.35 16.12
N ASP A 94 17.38 5.58 15.88
CA ASP A 94 17.90 5.72 14.52
C ASP A 94 18.10 4.33 13.89
N ALA A 95 17.02 3.80 13.29
CA ALA A 95 17.04 2.55 12.55
C ALA A 95 17.20 2.76 11.05
N GLU A 96 17.85 1.81 10.37
CA GLU A 96 18.02 1.80 8.91
C GLU A 96 16.76 1.32 8.18
N VAL A 97 16.02 0.38 8.79
CA VAL A 97 14.86 -0.26 8.17
C VAL A 97 13.61 -0.16 9.05
N TYR A 98 12.51 0.27 8.44
CA TYR A 98 11.21 0.42 9.06
C TYR A 98 10.29 -0.68 8.51
N VAL A 99 9.91 -1.61 9.39
CA VAL A 99 9.14 -2.80 9.02
C VAL A 99 7.71 -2.64 9.51
N GLY A 100 6.74 -2.70 8.60
CA GLY A 100 5.32 -2.72 8.93
C GLY A 100 4.76 -4.13 8.91
N ALA A 101 4.23 -4.62 10.02
CA ALA A 101 3.51 -5.90 10.10
C ALA A 101 2.01 -5.64 10.29
N GLY A 102 1.25 -5.73 9.20
CA GLY A 102 -0.17 -5.36 9.20
C GLY A 102 -0.83 -5.49 7.83
N GLY A 103 -2.01 -4.87 7.69
CA GLY A 103 -2.64 -4.69 6.38
C GLY A 103 -2.06 -3.49 5.61
N ASP A 104 -2.57 -3.26 4.40
CA ASP A 104 -2.08 -2.22 3.48
C ASP A 104 -2.03 -0.82 4.13
N GLY A 105 -2.98 -0.48 5.00
CA GLY A 105 -2.96 0.81 5.72
C GLY A 105 -1.85 0.93 6.77
N THR A 106 -1.45 -0.18 7.40
CA THR A 106 -0.27 -0.19 8.29
C THR A 106 1.00 -0.04 7.47
N LEU A 107 1.09 -0.78 6.37
CA LEU A 107 2.25 -0.72 5.47
C LEU A 107 2.44 0.70 4.93
N ALA A 108 1.36 1.36 4.51
CA ALA A 108 1.42 2.71 3.98
C ALA A 108 1.87 3.75 5.02
N ALA A 109 1.42 3.65 6.26
CA ALA A 109 1.86 4.57 7.32
C ALA A 109 3.34 4.38 7.66
N VAL A 110 3.80 3.14 7.77
CA VAL A 110 5.23 2.84 8.03
C VAL A 110 6.10 3.29 6.85
N ALA A 111 5.67 3.05 5.61
CA ALA A 111 6.37 3.55 4.42
C ALA A 111 6.44 5.08 4.39
N GLY A 112 5.36 5.77 4.78
CA GLY A 112 5.34 7.22 4.91
C GLY A 112 6.37 7.73 5.93
N SER A 113 6.45 7.09 7.11
CA SER A 113 7.46 7.44 8.12
C SER A 113 8.89 7.17 7.63
N ALA A 114 9.11 6.01 7.00
CA ALA A 114 10.42 5.66 6.42
C ALA A 114 10.86 6.72 5.39
N ARG A 115 9.95 7.15 4.49
CA ARG A 115 10.22 8.22 3.52
C ARG A 115 10.59 9.53 4.19
N LEU A 116 9.86 9.95 5.23
CA LEU A 116 10.13 11.21 5.94
C LEU A 116 11.52 11.24 6.59
N HIS A 117 12.03 10.07 6.99
CA HIS A 117 13.34 9.94 7.65
C HIS A 117 14.45 9.42 6.72
N ASN A 118 14.18 9.30 5.41
CA ASN A 118 15.09 8.73 4.41
C ASN A 118 15.62 7.33 4.81
N LYS A 119 14.70 6.44 5.20
CA LYS A 119 14.98 5.05 5.63
C LYS A 119 14.33 4.03 4.70
N VAL A 120 14.82 2.80 4.74
CA VAL A 120 14.27 1.69 3.95
C VAL A 120 12.98 1.20 4.57
N PHE A 121 12.00 0.89 3.72
CA PHE A 121 10.73 0.30 4.13
C PHE A 121 10.68 -1.21 3.81
N ALA A 122 10.14 -2.00 4.73
CA ALA A 122 9.79 -3.40 4.47
C ALA A 122 8.38 -3.73 5.00
N GLY A 123 7.67 -4.63 4.30
CA GLY A 123 6.29 -5.00 4.62
C GLY A 123 6.13 -6.47 4.96
N ILE A 124 5.47 -6.77 6.09
CA ILE A 124 5.02 -8.11 6.47
C ILE A 124 3.47 -8.14 6.35
N PRO A 125 2.92 -8.91 5.38
CA PRO A 125 1.50 -8.86 5.06
C PRO A 125 0.63 -9.64 6.06
N CYS A 126 0.18 -8.95 7.12
CA CYS A 126 -0.68 -9.51 8.17
C CYS A 126 -2.17 -9.10 8.02
N GLY A 127 -2.53 -8.46 6.92
CA GLY A 127 -3.88 -8.02 6.62
C GLY A 127 -4.69 -9.00 5.79
N THR A 128 -5.92 -8.60 5.46
CA THR A 128 -6.78 -9.38 4.57
C THR A 128 -6.34 -9.23 3.12
N ALA A 129 -6.34 -8.01 2.56
CA ALA A 129 -6.16 -7.80 1.12
C ALA A 129 -4.69 -7.95 0.68
N ASN A 130 -3.76 -7.28 1.38
CA ASN A 130 -2.32 -7.32 1.15
C ASN A 130 -1.99 -7.07 -0.32
N VAL A 131 -2.55 -6.00 -0.87
CA VAL A 131 -2.40 -5.60 -2.27
C VAL A 131 -0.94 -5.27 -2.56
N PHE A 132 -0.31 -4.48 -1.70
CA PHE A 132 1.09 -4.09 -1.85
C PHE A 132 2.01 -5.32 -1.91
N ALA A 133 1.87 -6.23 -0.94
CA ALA A 133 2.67 -7.44 -0.88
C ALA A 133 2.47 -8.34 -2.13
N LYS A 134 1.27 -8.37 -2.70
CA LYS A 134 1.02 -9.11 -3.95
C LYS A 134 1.68 -8.46 -5.15
N GLU A 135 1.65 -7.13 -5.25
CA GLU A 135 2.26 -6.39 -6.36
C GLU A 135 3.79 -6.57 -6.36
N HIS A 136 4.40 -6.54 -5.18
CA HIS A 136 5.85 -6.66 -5.01
C HIS A 136 6.35 -8.09 -4.73
N ASN A 137 5.52 -9.11 -4.95
CA ASN A 137 5.87 -10.53 -4.73
C ASN A 137 6.42 -10.84 -3.32
N ILE A 138 6.01 -10.07 -2.31
CA ILE A 138 6.34 -10.33 -0.92
C ILE A 138 5.64 -11.63 -0.48
N PRO A 139 6.33 -12.54 0.23
CA PRO A 139 5.73 -13.78 0.71
C PRO A 139 4.43 -13.55 1.49
N LYS A 140 3.41 -14.37 1.24
CA LYS A 140 2.13 -14.30 1.96
C LYS A 140 2.24 -14.81 3.40
N ASP A 141 3.19 -15.69 3.65
CA ASP A 141 3.48 -16.17 5.00
C ASP A 141 4.26 -15.09 5.77
N ALA A 142 3.81 -14.77 6.97
CA ALA A 142 4.36 -13.67 7.75
C ALA A 142 5.81 -13.94 8.19
N LYS A 143 6.17 -15.19 8.48
CA LYS A 143 7.55 -15.55 8.87
C LYS A 143 8.48 -15.48 7.67
N ALA A 144 8.04 -15.97 6.51
CA ALA A 144 8.81 -15.85 5.27
C ALA A 144 9.01 -14.38 4.84
N ALA A 145 8.01 -13.52 5.03
CA ALA A 145 8.16 -12.08 4.76
C ALA A 145 9.08 -11.40 5.78
N ALA A 146 9.04 -11.81 7.05
CA ALA A 146 9.98 -11.35 8.07
C ALA A 146 11.42 -11.78 7.77
N GLU A 147 11.62 -13.03 7.35
CA GLU A 147 12.92 -13.55 6.90
C GLU A 147 13.46 -12.69 5.74
N LEU A 148 12.63 -12.42 4.73
CA LEU A 148 13.00 -11.57 3.61
C LEU A 148 13.41 -10.16 4.08
N ALA A 149 12.63 -9.54 4.97
CA ALA A 149 12.94 -8.21 5.51
C ALA A 149 14.26 -8.17 6.29
N LEU A 150 14.59 -9.24 7.01
CA LEU A 150 15.81 -9.33 7.81
C LEU A 150 17.04 -9.76 7.01
N THR A 151 16.89 -10.41 5.86
CA THR A 151 18.05 -10.98 5.12
C THR A 151 18.35 -10.28 3.80
N SER A 152 17.36 -9.62 3.17
CA SER A 152 17.58 -8.94 1.91
C SER A 152 18.49 -7.73 2.07
N THR A 153 19.42 -7.59 1.13
CA THR A 153 20.19 -6.35 0.89
C THR A 153 19.69 -5.59 -0.35
N GLN A 154 18.75 -6.18 -1.10
CA GLN A 154 18.19 -5.56 -2.28
C GLN A 154 17.08 -4.58 -1.89
N VAL A 155 17.20 -3.36 -2.39
CA VAL A 155 16.20 -2.29 -2.28
C VAL A 155 15.77 -1.93 -3.70
N SER A 156 14.48 -1.67 -3.88
CA SER A 156 13.93 -1.19 -5.14
C SER A 156 13.11 0.07 -4.87
N PRO A 157 13.16 1.06 -5.78
CA PRO A 157 12.32 2.25 -5.66
C PRO A 157 10.85 1.85 -5.76
N VAL A 158 10.02 2.58 -5.02
CA VAL A 158 8.56 2.43 -5.03
C VAL A 158 7.96 3.82 -4.89
N ASP A 159 7.11 4.18 -5.85
CA ASP A 159 6.31 5.39 -5.82
C ASP A 159 5.23 5.29 -4.75
N ILE A 160 4.84 6.46 -4.26
CA ILE A 160 3.75 6.59 -3.30
C ILE A 160 2.74 7.62 -3.78
N LEU A 161 1.50 7.46 -3.33
CA LEU A 161 0.50 8.50 -3.43
C LEU A 161 0.53 9.32 -2.14
N ASP A 162 0.76 10.63 -2.26
CA ASP A 162 0.68 11.58 -1.14
C ASP A 162 -0.59 12.40 -1.27
N VAL A 163 -1.40 12.41 -0.21
CA VAL A 163 -2.57 13.30 -0.09
C VAL A 163 -2.45 14.06 1.20
N GLU A 164 -2.11 15.34 1.08
CA GLU A 164 -1.96 16.27 2.20
C GLU A 164 -1.00 15.73 3.28
N GLY A 165 0.11 15.12 2.85
CA GLY A 165 1.12 14.53 3.73
C GLY A 165 0.84 13.08 4.14
N ARG A 166 -0.35 12.55 3.84
CA ARG A 166 -0.69 11.17 4.12
C ARG A 166 -0.29 10.25 2.97
N THR A 167 0.49 9.23 3.28
CA THR A 167 0.99 8.24 2.31
C THR A 167 -0.01 7.11 2.06
N PHE A 168 -0.18 6.75 0.79
CA PHE A 168 -0.90 5.56 0.32
C PHE A 168 -0.04 4.80 -0.69
N LEU A 169 0.01 3.47 -0.59
CA LEU A 169 0.85 2.64 -1.47
C LEU A 169 0.12 2.12 -2.72
N CYS A 170 -1.19 1.86 -2.60
CA CYS A 170 -1.91 1.12 -3.63
C CYS A 170 -2.84 2.03 -4.44
N HIS A 171 -3.85 2.61 -3.80
CA HIS A 171 -4.83 3.46 -4.46
C HIS A 171 -5.61 4.34 -3.49
N ILE A 172 -6.25 5.35 -4.04
CA ILE A 172 -7.18 6.28 -3.41
C ILE A 172 -8.44 6.31 -4.26
N SER A 173 -9.61 6.34 -3.64
CA SER A 173 -10.88 6.34 -4.37
C SER A 173 -11.87 7.36 -3.83
N ILE A 174 -12.64 7.94 -4.73
CA ILE A 174 -13.69 8.92 -4.44
C ILE A 174 -14.97 8.48 -5.13
N GLY A 175 -16.08 8.41 -4.40
CA GLY A 175 -17.39 8.02 -4.91
C GLY A 175 -17.90 6.72 -4.29
N THR A 176 -18.66 5.94 -5.03
CA THR A 176 -19.42 4.81 -4.48
C THR A 176 -18.53 3.71 -3.88
N TYR A 177 -17.30 3.52 -4.41
CA TYR A 177 -16.34 2.55 -3.86
C TYR A 177 -15.88 2.91 -2.44
N SER A 178 -15.62 4.19 -2.17
CA SER A 178 -15.18 4.63 -0.84
C SER A 178 -16.33 4.53 0.18
N TRP A 179 -17.56 4.85 -0.23
CA TRP A 179 -18.74 4.69 0.62
C TRP A 179 -18.94 3.23 1.07
N ILE A 180 -18.82 2.28 0.14
CA ILE A 180 -18.91 0.85 0.44
C ILE A 180 -17.74 0.42 1.33
N THR A 181 -16.50 0.82 1.00
CA THR A 181 -15.33 0.41 1.79
C THR A 181 -15.41 0.89 3.25
N VAL A 182 -15.91 2.10 3.50
CA VAL A 182 -16.06 2.68 4.84
C VAL A 182 -17.22 2.07 5.63
N HIS A 183 -18.37 1.82 4.98
CA HIS A 183 -19.57 1.31 5.68
C HIS A 183 -19.61 -0.21 5.81
N THR A 184 -18.66 -0.92 5.21
CA THR A 184 -18.67 -2.38 5.23
C THR A 184 -17.66 -2.91 6.26
N ASN A 185 -18.16 -3.06 7.48
CA ASN A 185 -17.44 -3.47 8.69
C ASN A 185 -16.87 -4.92 8.61
N HIS A 186 -15.84 -5.20 9.41
CA HIS A 186 -15.20 -6.53 9.59
C HIS A 186 -16.21 -7.67 9.80
N GLU A 187 -17.35 -7.37 10.41
CA GLU A 187 -18.41 -8.34 10.68
C GLU A 187 -19.08 -8.90 9.41
N LEU A 188 -19.28 -8.07 8.39
CA LEU A 188 -19.85 -8.50 7.10
C LEU A 188 -18.87 -9.37 6.31
N LYS A 189 -17.56 -9.07 6.36
CA LYS A 189 -16.50 -9.91 5.76
C LYS A 189 -16.43 -11.29 6.41
N ARG A 190 -16.58 -11.37 7.73
CA ARG A 190 -16.60 -12.64 8.48
C ARG A 190 -17.86 -13.46 8.17
N LYS A 191 -19.01 -12.81 7.96
CA LYS A 191 -20.31 -13.45 7.74
C LYS A 191 -20.55 -13.99 6.33
N TYR A 192 -20.09 -13.28 5.29
CA TYR A 192 -20.40 -13.61 3.89
C TYR A 192 -19.23 -14.23 3.11
N GLY A 193 -18.04 -14.31 3.70
CA GLY A 193 -16.85 -14.75 2.99
C GLY A 193 -16.34 -13.71 1.99
N ARG A 194 -15.03 -13.75 1.71
CA ARG A 194 -14.31 -12.70 0.95
C ARG A 194 -14.84 -12.50 -0.47
N ILE A 195 -15.32 -13.57 -1.11
CA ILE A 195 -15.81 -13.56 -2.49
C ILE A 195 -17.25 -13.04 -2.57
N ALA A 196 -18.17 -13.54 -1.74
CA ALA A 196 -19.57 -13.08 -1.76
C ALA A 196 -19.70 -11.61 -1.30
N TYR A 197 -18.82 -11.19 -0.38
CA TYR A 197 -18.64 -9.79 -0.01
C TYR A 197 -18.30 -8.91 -1.22
N MET A 198 -17.31 -9.32 -2.03
CA MET A 198 -16.88 -8.54 -3.18
C MET A 198 -17.97 -8.46 -4.25
N PHE A 199 -18.67 -9.57 -4.51
CA PHE A 199 -19.82 -9.57 -5.42
C PHE A 199 -20.95 -8.66 -4.95
N ASN A 200 -21.25 -8.61 -3.65
CA ASN A 200 -22.24 -7.69 -3.10
C ASN A 200 -21.77 -6.22 -3.16
N ALA A 201 -20.49 -5.94 -2.89
CA ALA A 201 -19.91 -4.61 -3.05
C ALA A 201 -20.02 -4.13 -4.51
N ILE A 202 -19.67 -4.98 -5.48
CA ILE A 202 -19.83 -4.70 -6.91
C ILE A 202 -21.31 -4.49 -7.27
N LYS A 203 -22.23 -5.29 -6.73
CA LYS A 203 -23.67 -5.16 -6.96
C LYS A 203 -24.25 -3.88 -6.33
N LEU A 204 -23.74 -3.41 -5.20
CA LEU A 204 -24.10 -2.11 -4.62
C LEU A 204 -23.50 -0.95 -5.43
N MET A 205 -22.28 -1.08 -5.94
CA MET A 205 -21.69 -0.09 -6.87
C MET A 205 -22.51 0.06 -8.14
N MET A 206 -23.15 -1.02 -8.61
CA MET A 206 -24.05 -1.00 -9.75
C MET A 206 -25.38 -0.29 -9.48
N LYS A 207 -25.74 -0.01 -8.22
CA LYS A 207 -27.08 0.47 -7.86
C LYS A 207 -27.18 1.98 -7.65
N GLU A 208 -26.09 2.77 -7.58
CA GLU A 208 -26.21 4.20 -7.21
C GLU A 208 -25.19 5.22 -7.77
N ARG A 209 -25.73 6.45 -7.82
CA ARG A 209 -25.20 7.82 -8.02
C ARG A 209 -24.02 8.04 -8.96
N ILE A 210 -24.34 8.72 -10.06
CA ILE A 210 -23.37 9.43 -10.89
C ILE A 210 -23.12 10.81 -10.27
N PHE A 211 -21.88 11.06 -9.88
CA PHE A 211 -21.40 12.35 -9.43
C PHE A 211 -20.80 13.12 -10.62
N ARG A 212 -20.79 14.45 -10.53
CA ARG A 212 -19.97 15.31 -11.39
C ARG A 212 -18.67 15.58 -10.65
N PHE A 213 -17.55 15.24 -11.27
CA PHE A 213 -16.21 15.49 -10.78
C PHE A 213 -15.56 16.59 -11.61
N ASP A 214 -15.04 17.60 -10.92
CA ASP A 214 -14.08 18.55 -11.46
C ASP A 214 -12.68 18.04 -11.08
N ILE A 215 -11.91 17.60 -12.09
CA ILE A 215 -10.62 16.95 -11.89
C ILE A 215 -9.56 17.83 -12.53
N THR A 216 -8.47 18.09 -11.81
CA THR A 216 -7.28 18.76 -12.37
C THR A 216 -6.13 17.76 -12.37
N ILE A 217 -5.57 17.50 -13.55
CA ILE A 217 -4.45 16.56 -13.75
C ILE A 217 -3.35 17.35 -14.44
N ASP A 218 -2.18 17.48 -13.80
CA ASP A 218 -1.03 18.21 -14.35
C ASP A 218 -1.40 19.61 -14.89
N GLY A 219 -2.23 20.33 -14.12
CA GLY A 219 -2.74 21.66 -14.48
C GLY A 219 -3.90 21.70 -15.49
N LYS A 220 -4.27 20.56 -16.08
CA LYS A 220 -5.39 20.45 -17.03
C LYS A 220 -6.68 20.14 -16.30
N LYS A 221 -7.69 20.99 -16.47
CA LYS A 221 -9.03 20.79 -15.89
C LYS A 221 -9.89 19.94 -16.82
N ILE A 222 -10.51 18.92 -16.27
CA ILE A 222 -11.52 18.09 -16.96
C ILE A 222 -12.75 17.94 -16.07
N GLN A 223 -13.91 17.87 -16.71
CA GLN A 223 -15.17 17.53 -16.04
C GLN A 223 -15.62 16.14 -16.46
N ARG A 224 -15.98 15.30 -15.49
CA ARG A 224 -16.41 13.92 -15.75
C ARG A 224 -17.62 13.57 -14.90
N LYS A 225 -18.55 12.81 -15.50
CA LYS A 225 -19.64 12.14 -14.81
C LYS A 225 -19.24 10.70 -14.57
N ALA A 226 -19.18 10.27 -13.32
CA ALA A 226 -18.70 8.95 -12.91
C ALA A 226 -19.38 8.51 -11.60
N SER A 227 -19.42 7.22 -11.31
CA SER A 227 -19.80 6.70 -9.99
C SER A 227 -18.61 6.65 -9.03
N THR A 228 -17.43 6.36 -9.56
CA THR A 228 -16.17 6.33 -8.80
C THR A 228 -15.03 6.88 -9.65
N ILE A 229 -14.17 7.69 -9.04
CA ILE A 229 -12.82 7.99 -9.52
C ILE A 229 -11.85 7.23 -8.62
N MET A 230 -10.83 6.63 -9.20
CA MET A 230 -9.75 6.02 -8.46
C MET A 230 -8.40 6.49 -9.01
N VAL A 231 -7.51 6.87 -8.11
CA VAL A 231 -6.11 7.16 -8.38
C VAL A 231 -5.31 5.97 -7.87
N THR A 232 -4.50 5.34 -8.69
CA THR A 232 -3.81 4.09 -8.34
C THR A 232 -2.33 4.16 -8.71
N ASN A 233 -1.53 3.43 -7.94
CA ASN A 233 -0.11 3.17 -8.14
C ASN A 233 0.18 1.66 -8.16
N ALA A 234 -0.82 0.84 -7.82
CA ALA A 234 -0.71 -0.62 -7.89
C ALA A 234 -1.71 -1.16 -8.90
N GLY A 235 -1.24 -2.02 -9.81
CA GLY A 235 -2.09 -2.62 -10.83
C GLY A 235 -3.13 -3.58 -10.23
N SER A 236 -2.78 -4.30 -9.18
CA SER A 236 -3.65 -5.30 -8.55
C SER A 236 -4.88 -4.69 -7.85
N MET A 237 -6.04 -5.26 -8.14
CA MET A 237 -7.30 -4.98 -7.42
C MET A 237 -7.39 -5.72 -6.07
N GLY A 238 -6.33 -6.41 -5.64
CA GLY A 238 -6.33 -7.27 -4.45
C GLY A 238 -7.00 -8.63 -4.65
N MET A 239 -7.48 -8.94 -5.85
CA MET A 239 -8.02 -10.25 -6.28
C MET A 239 -7.11 -10.90 -7.33
N THR A 240 -7.00 -12.22 -7.28
CA THR A 240 -6.21 -12.99 -8.26
C THR A 240 -6.73 -12.71 -9.68
N MET A 241 -5.82 -12.33 -10.60
CA MET A 241 -6.05 -12.07 -12.03
C MET A 241 -6.86 -10.81 -12.40
N MET A 242 -7.20 -9.92 -11.47
CA MET A 242 -7.84 -8.64 -11.82
C MET A 242 -6.88 -7.47 -11.58
N ARG A 243 -6.53 -6.79 -12.67
CA ARG A 243 -5.77 -5.56 -12.67
C ARG A 243 -6.66 -4.38 -13.07
N TRP A 244 -6.32 -3.20 -12.60
CA TRP A 244 -6.99 -1.97 -13.03
C TRP A 244 -6.64 -1.60 -14.47
N GLY A 245 -5.41 -1.92 -14.92
CA GLY A 245 -4.93 -1.82 -16.29
C GLY A 245 -3.69 -2.69 -16.52
N GLU A 246 -3.32 -2.92 -17.77
CA GLU A 246 -2.20 -3.80 -18.13
C GLU A 246 -0.83 -3.22 -17.74
N ASN A 247 -0.65 -1.89 -17.80
CA ASN A 247 0.64 -1.22 -17.67
C ASN A 247 0.73 -0.27 -16.46
N ILE A 248 0.20 -0.69 -15.31
CA ILE A 248 0.39 0.07 -14.06
C ILE A 248 1.68 -0.40 -13.40
N ALA A 249 2.65 0.49 -13.34
CA ALA A 249 3.93 0.30 -12.66
C ALA A 249 3.90 0.98 -11.29
N THR A 250 4.73 0.51 -10.37
CA THR A 250 4.81 1.04 -9.01
C THR A 250 6.00 1.98 -8.82
N ASP A 251 6.75 2.28 -9.88
CA ASP A 251 8.07 2.88 -9.86
C ASP A 251 8.39 3.74 -11.12
N ASP A 252 7.38 4.17 -11.86
CA ASP A 252 7.51 4.96 -13.10
C ASP A 252 7.25 6.48 -12.94
N GLY A 253 6.96 6.92 -11.72
CA GLY A 253 6.63 8.29 -11.37
C GLY A 253 5.22 8.72 -11.81
N ILE A 254 4.34 7.79 -12.19
CA ILE A 254 3.00 8.08 -12.69
C ILE A 254 1.94 7.47 -11.76
N ALA A 255 0.90 8.25 -11.46
CA ALA A 255 -0.32 7.70 -10.89
C ALA A 255 -1.40 7.60 -11.97
N GLU A 256 -2.07 6.45 -12.10
CA GLU A 256 -3.17 6.28 -13.04
C GLU A 256 -4.51 6.71 -12.45
N ILE A 257 -5.34 7.31 -13.30
CA ILE A 257 -6.68 7.74 -12.94
C ILE A 257 -7.71 6.87 -13.68
N CYS A 258 -8.38 5.99 -12.94
CA CYS A 258 -9.46 5.15 -13.43
C CYS A 258 -10.82 5.81 -13.18
N ILE A 259 -11.60 6.01 -14.25
CA ILE A 259 -12.91 6.67 -14.19
C ILE A 259 -14.02 5.66 -14.47
N PHE A 260 -14.72 5.25 -13.41
CA PHE A 260 -15.79 4.27 -13.53
C PHE A 260 -17.14 4.96 -13.72
N LYS A 261 -17.81 4.65 -14.83
CA LYS A 261 -19.21 5.03 -15.05
C LYS A 261 -20.09 3.83 -14.72
N ALA A 262 -20.98 3.96 -13.74
CA ALA A 262 -22.08 3.01 -13.60
C ALA A 262 -22.91 3.02 -14.90
N ARG A 263 -22.86 1.93 -15.67
CA ARG A 263 -23.76 1.67 -16.79
C ARG A 263 -24.51 0.36 -16.56
N THR A 264 -25.77 0.34 -16.98
CA THR A 264 -26.75 -0.72 -16.78
C THR A 264 -26.25 -2.09 -17.29
N PHE A 265 -26.62 -3.16 -16.59
CA PHE A 265 -26.16 -4.55 -16.74
C PHE A 265 -26.13 -5.12 -18.17
N GLY A 266 -26.97 -4.61 -19.09
CA GLY A 266 -27.14 -5.16 -20.45
C GLY A 266 -25.95 -4.98 -21.40
N HIS A 267 -25.01 -4.08 -21.13
CA HIS A 267 -23.93 -3.75 -22.07
C HIS A 267 -22.64 -4.58 -21.88
N TYR A 268 -22.60 -5.48 -20.89
CA TYR A 268 -21.45 -6.36 -20.64
C TYR A 268 -21.54 -7.70 -21.38
N PHE A 269 -22.66 -7.96 -22.08
CA PHE A 269 -22.96 -9.20 -22.80
C PHE A 269 -23.24 -9.01 -24.31
N THR A 270 -22.95 -7.82 -24.84
CA THR A 270 -22.99 -7.44 -26.27
C THR A 270 -21.76 -6.63 -26.59
#